data_AF-V4I292-F1
#
_entry.id   AF-V4I292-F1
#
_cell.length_a   1.000
_cell.length_b   1.000
_cell.length_c   1.000
_cell.angle_alpha   90.00
_cell.angle_beta   90.00
_cell.angle_gamma   90.00
#
_symmetry.space_group_name_H-M   'P 1'
#
loop_
_entity.id
_entity.type
_entity.pdbx_description
1 polymer ?
#
loop_
_entity_poly.entity_id
_entity_poly.type
_entity_poly.pdbx_seq_one_letter_code
_entity_poly.pdbx_strand_id
1 'polypeptide(L)' 'MHKIKLLICSMFVVFASSASAWTTSPAGVVENCTWQYVNTYKGIGVYIVEYRSVGSCRYNTKLYDYRVREIRYY' A
#
# COMPACT_ATOMS: atom_id res chain seq x y z
N MET A 1 6.61 -29.98 -14.98
CA MET A 1 5.61 -29.10 -14.31
C MET A 1 6.04 -28.59 -12.93
N HIS A 2 7.34 -28.42 -12.62
CA HIS A 2 7.80 -27.92 -11.30
C HIS A 2 8.26 -26.45 -11.32
N LYS A 3 8.60 -25.89 -12.49
CA LYS A 3 9.12 -24.52 -12.60
C LYS A 3 8.06 -23.43 -12.38
N ILE A 4 6.79 -23.73 -12.65
CA ILE A 4 5.67 -22.79 -12.47
C ILE A 4 5.36 -22.56 -10.98
N LYS A 5 5.40 -23.61 -10.14
CA LYS A 5 5.18 -23.48 -8.68
C LYS A 5 6.25 -22.60 -8.01
N LEU A 6 7.49 -22.69 -8.49
CA LEU A 6 8.62 -21.93 -7.93
C LEU A 6 8.55 -20.43 -8.27
N LEU A 7 8.09 -20.11 -9.48
CA LEU A 7 7.83 -18.71 -9.89
C LEU A 7 6.73 -18.08 -9.04
N ILE A 8 5.63 -18.79 -8.79
CA ILE A 8 4.52 -18.29 -7.99
C ILE A 8 4.97 -18.00 -6.54
N CYS A 9 5.72 -18.91 -5.91
CA CYS A 9 6.27 -18.67 -4.57
C CYS A 9 7.20 -17.45 -4.51
N SER A 10 8.07 -17.27 -5.51
CA SER A 10 8.98 -16.12 -5.55
C SER A 10 8.24 -14.78 -5.66
N MET A 11 7.13 -14.74 -6.40
CA MET A 11 6.30 -13.53 -6.52
C MET A 11 5.62 -13.18 -5.19
N PHE A 12 5.12 -14.18 -4.45
CA PHE A 12 4.54 -13.96 -3.12
C PHE A 12 5.56 -13.43 -2.10
N VAL A 13 6.82 -13.88 -2.15
CA VAL A 13 7.87 -13.41 -1.23
C VAL A 13 8.26 -11.96 -1.51
N VAL A 14 8.29 -11.54 -2.77
CA VAL A 14 8.55 -10.14 -3.15
C VAL A 14 7.41 -9.22 -2.69
N PHE A 15 6.15 -9.66 -2.84
CA PHE A 15 5.01 -8.91 -2.31
C PHE A 15 5.03 -8.85 -0.77
N ALA A 16 5.35 -9.95 -0.07
CA ALA A 16 5.42 -9.96 1.39
C ALA A 16 6.54 -9.07 1.96
N SER A 17 7.72 -9.08 1.32
CA SER A 17 8.85 -8.23 1.74
C SER A 17 8.60 -6.76 1.45
N SER A 18 7.95 -6.43 0.32
CA SER A 18 7.50 -5.06 0.09
C SER A 18 6.44 -4.62 1.10
N ALA A 19 5.53 -5.51 1.53
CA ALA A 19 4.53 -5.23 2.56
C ALA A 19 5.14 -4.98 3.96
N SER A 20 6.29 -5.58 4.27
CA SER A 20 7.01 -5.36 5.54
C SER A 20 7.63 -3.96 5.67
N ALA A 21 7.79 -3.22 4.57
CA ALA A 21 8.31 -1.86 4.61
C ALA A 21 7.24 -0.79 4.88
N TRP A 22 5.96 -1.19 5.00
CA TRP A 22 4.87 -0.26 5.20
C TRP A 22 4.61 -0.04 6.69
N THR A 23 4.58 1.21 7.11
CA THR A 23 4.10 1.57 8.44
C THR A 23 2.57 1.63 8.41
N THR A 24 1.90 0.72 9.10
CA THR A 24 0.43 0.74 9.24
C THR A 24 0.04 1.69 10.38
N SER A 25 -0.85 2.63 10.11
CA SER A 25 -1.41 3.53 11.11
C SER A 25 -2.94 3.42 11.10
N PRO A 26 -3.60 3.42 12.27
CA PRO A 26 -5.05 3.49 12.34
C PRO A 26 -5.56 4.79 11.69
N ALA A 27 -6.68 4.70 10.96
CA ALA A 27 -7.31 5.89 10.40
C ALA A 27 -7.70 6.87 11.51
N GLY A 28 -7.15 8.08 11.46
CA GLY A 28 -7.41 9.12 12.47
C GLY A 28 -6.17 9.92 12.89
N VAL A 29 -4.96 9.48 12.53
CA VAL A 29 -3.77 10.31 12.69
C VAL A 29 -3.83 11.45 11.67
N VAL A 30 -4.04 12.67 12.16
CA VAL A 30 -4.04 13.88 11.34
C VAL A 30 -2.62 14.15 10.88
N GLU A 31 -2.35 13.84 9.62
CA GLU A 31 -1.05 14.10 9.01
C GLU A 31 -1.03 15.49 8.36
N ASN A 32 0.04 16.24 8.64
CA ASN A 32 0.30 17.53 8.00
C ASN A 32 1.05 17.34 6.67
N CYS A 33 0.54 16.46 5.81
CA CYS A 33 1.14 16.13 4.52
C CYS A 33 0.13 16.37 3.40
N THR A 34 0.60 17.00 2.33
CA THR A 34 -0.20 17.17 1.12
C THR A 34 -0.10 15.89 0.30
N TRP A 35 -1.24 15.25 0.05
CA TRP A 35 -1.32 13.96 -0.62
C TRP A 35 -1.99 14.14 -1.99
N GLN A 36 -1.28 13.78 -3.05
CA GLN A 36 -1.79 13.76 -4.41
C GLN A 36 -2.30 12.37 -4.76
N TYR A 37 -3.48 12.30 -5.33
CA TYR A 37 -4.03 11.05 -5.86
C TYR A 37 -3.13 10.49 -6.98
N VAL A 38 -2.82 9.20 -6.91
CA VAL A 38 -2.06 8.49 -7.95
C VAL A 38 -2.95 7.50 -8.68
N ASN A 39 -3.54 6.56 -7.93
CA ASN A 39 -4.27 5.45 -8.52
C ASN A 39 -5.32 4.89 -7.55
N THR A 40 -6.25 4.10 -8.07
CA THR A 40 -7.16 3.30 -7.25
C THR A 40 -7.17 1.85 -7.70
N TYR A 41 -6.86 0.96 -6.77
CA TYR A 41 -7.00 -0.47 -6.94
C TYR A 41 -8.42 -0.87 -6.51
N LYS A 42 -9.25 -1.19 -7.50
CA LYS A 42 -10.62 -1.68 -7.29
C LYS A 42 -10.73 -3.12 -7.77
N GLY A 43 -11.31 -3.97 -6.94
CA GLY A 43 -11.63 -5.35 -7.25
C GLY A 43 -12.79 -5.84 -6.40
N ILE A 44 -13.24 -7.07 -6.62
CA ILE A 44 -14.29 -7.66 -5.79
C ILE A 44 -13.81 -7.68 -4.34
N GLY A 45 -14.53 -6.94 -3.51
CA GLY A 45 -14.19 -6.79 -2.09
C GLY A 45 -12.83 -6.16 -1.86
N VAL A 46 -12.24 -5.39 -2.79
CA VAL A 46 -10.99 -4.61 -2.64
C VAL A 46 -11.23 -3.16 -3.07
N TYR A 47 -10.93 -2.21 -2.19
CA TYR A 47 -10.96 -0.78 -2.52
C TYR A 47 -9.83 -0.04 -1.81
N ILE A 48 -8.71 0.13 -2.52
CA ILE A 48 -7.50 0.77 -1.99
C ILE A 48 -7.16 1.97 -2.87
N VAL A 49 -6.98 3.14 -2.28
CA VAL A 49 -6.52 4.34 -3.00
C VAL A 49 -5.08 4.62 -2.65
N GLU A 50 -4.27 4.87 -3.68
CA GLU A 50 -2.88 5.25 -3.57
C GLU A 50 -2.73 6.75 -3.74
N TYR A 51 -1.99 7.34 -2.81
CA TYR A 51 -1.60 8.73 -2.80
C TYR A 51 -0.08 8.85 -2.74
N ARG A 52 0.45 9.91 -3.33
CA ARG A 52 1.86 10.28 -3.27
C ARG A 52 1.99 11.63 -2.58
N SER A 53 2.98 11.76 -1.71
CA SER A 53 3.21 13.00 -0.99
C SER A 53 3.73 14.08 -1.94
N VAL A 54 3.27 15.31 -1.75
CA VAL A 54 3.78 16.49 -2.43
C VAL A 54 4.66 17.26 -1.45
N GLY A 55 5.96 17.33 -1.73
CA GLY A 55 6.95 18.00 -0.89
C GLY A 55 7.70 17.07 0.07
N SER A 56 8.24 17.65 1.14
CA SER A 56 9.10 16.95 2.09
C SER A 56 8.29 16.28 3.21
N CYS A 57 7.59 15.21 2.86
CA CYS A 57 6.90 14.35 3.84
C CYS A 57 7.79 13.22 4.33
N ARG A 58 7.51 12.72 5.53
CA ARG A 58 8.23 11.58 6.12
C ARG A 58 8.09 10.31 5.26
N TYR A 59 6.95 10.17 4.59
CA TYR A 59 6.61 9.05 3.71
C TYR A 59 6.27 9.58 2.33
N ASN A 60 6.70 8.86 1.30
CA ASN A 60 6.45 9.24 -0.09
C ASN A 60 5.10 8.73 -0.60
N THR A 61 4.67 7.56 -0.11
CA THR A 61 3.47 6.89 -0.58
C THR A 61 2.54 6.58 0.58
N LYS A 62 1.24 6.79 0.35
CA LYS A 62 0.17 6.46 1.28
C LYS A 62 -0.87 5.60 0.56
N LEU A 63 -1.11 4.41 1.07
CA LEU A 63 -2.22 3.56 0.67
C LEU A 63 -3.34 3.66 1.71
N TYR A 64 -4.55 3.95 1.26
CA TYR A 64 -5.74 3.94 2.11
C TYR A 64 -6.65 2.79 1.70
N ASP A 65 -6.86 1.81 2.59
CA ASP A 65 -7.83 0.74 2.39
C ASP A 65 -9.17 1.14 3.03
N TYR A 66 -10.17 1.40 2.19
CA TYR A 66 -11.48 1.86 2.65
C TYR A 66 -12.32 0.75 3.31
N ARG A 67 -11.94 -0.52 3.14
CA ARG A 67 -12.69 -1.65 3.70
C ARG A 67 -12.43 -1.77 5.19
N VAL A 68 -11.15 -1.75 5.54
CA VAL A 68 -10.66 -1.90 6.91
C VAL A 68 -10.37 -0.56 7.59
N ARG A 69 -10.47 0.56 6.84
CA ARG A 69 -10.11 1.91 7.29
C ARG A 69 -8.69 1.95 7.84
N GLU A 70 -7.77 1.32 7.13
CA GLU A 70 -6.36 1.30 7.47
C GLU A 70 -5.56 2.15 6.49
N ILE A 71 -4.54 2.82 7.02
CA ILE A 71 -3.60 3.60 6.22
C ILE A 71 -2.23 2.94 6.33
N ARG A 72 -1.56 2.78 5.19
CA ARG A 72 -0.20 2.24 5.10
C ARG A 72 0.70 3.26 4.43
N TYR A 73 1.87 3.49 5.01
CA TYR A 73 2.84 4.46 4.51
C TYR A 73 4.14 3.79 4.10
N TYR A 74 4.74 4.29 3.01
CA TYR A 74 6.06 3.91 2.51
C TYR A 74 6.90 5.14 2.21
#